data_AF-A0A5A7ZAW4-F1
#
_entry.id   AF-A0A5A7ZAW4-F1
#
_cell.length_a   1.000
_cell.length_b   1.000
_cell.length_c   1.000
_cell.angle_alpha   90.00
_cell.angle_beta   90.00
_cell.angle_gamma   90.00
#
_symmetry.space_group_name_H-M   'P 1'
#
loop_
_entity.id
_entity.type
_entity.pdbx_description
1 polymer ?
#
loop_
_entity_poly.entity_id
_entity_poly.type
_entity_poly.pdbx_seq_one_letter_code
_entity_poly.pdbx_strand_id
1 'polypeptide(L)'
;MAHLARQAALTESEGEAEAFIGALVPLAAKIIPRAARVIAGNAPTLVRTARRITHNLRRDPVTRRLVQAMPVVLQRTAQSLADQAAAGRPVNPETVTRTLNTMTGRVLRGRQGARAVRAVGIFDRRWQRRARWVDRRGNHPRRVSPYVRRSADGRLGHVSRR
;
A
#
# COMPACT_ATOMS: atom_id res chain seq x y z
N MET A 1 -1.52 1.90 -0.08
CA MET A 1 -0.18 2.52 -0.16
C MET A 1 0.24 3.15 1.16
N ALA A 2 -0.54 4.06 1.78
CA ALA A 2 -0.14 4.76 3.02
C ALA A 2 0.29 3.82 4.16
N HIS A 3 -0.48 2.76 4.42
CA HIS A 3 -0.15 1.78 5.45
C HIS A 3 1.21 1.10 5.23
N LEU A 4 1.46 0.60 4.02
CA LEU A 4 2.72 -0.06 3.66
C LEU A 4 3.94 0.87 3.82
N ALA A 5 3.81 2.14 3.43
CA ALA A 5 4.89 3.11 3.60
C ALA A 5 5.17 3.43 5.08
N ARG A 6 4.13 3.42 5.93
CA ARG A 6 4.31 3.51 7.37
C ARG A 6 5.03 2.29 7.93
N GLN A 7 4.64 1.07 7.53
CA GLN A 7 5.32 -0.15 7.94
C GLN A 7 6.78 -0.14 7.50
N ALA A 8 7.08 0.27 6.26
CA ALA A 8 8.45 0.40 5.76
C ALA A 8 9.32 1.38 6.58
N ALA A 9 8.73 2.45 7.10
CA ALA A 9 9.45 3.39 7.95
C ALA A 9 9.72 2.84 9.36
N LEU A 10 8.79 2.06 9.90
CA LEU A 10 8.80 1.57 11.28
C LEU A 10 9.56 0.26 11.45
N THR A 11 9.46 -0.67 10.49
CA THR A 11 10.16 -1.97 10.58
C THR A 11 11.65 -1.77 10.80
N GLU A 12 12.24 -2.67 11.58
CA GLU A 12 13.68 -2.76 11.81
C GLU A 12 14.37 -3.48 10.65
N SER A 13 13.68 -4.45 10.03
CA SER A 13 14.22 -5.24 8.92
C SER A 13 14.40 -4.41 7.65
N GLU A 14 15.56 -4.57 7.02
CA GLU A 14 15.84 -3.96 5.72
C GLU A 14 15.00 -4.57 4.61
N GLY A 15 15.06 -5.90 4.48
CA GLY A 15 14.34 -6.63 3.44
C GLY A 15 12.82 -6.44 3.52
N GLU A 16 12.26 -6.33 4.74
CA GLU A 16 10.82 -6.10 4.91
C GLU A 16 10.40 -4.71 4.41
N ALA A 17 11.18 -3.67 4.74
CA ALA A 17 10.91 -2.33 4.23
C ALA A 17 10.98 -2.29 2.70
N GLU A 18 11.98 -2.93 2.11
CA GLU A 18 12.14 -3.00 0.66
C GLU A 18 11.03 -3.78 -0.03
N ALA A 19 10.48 -4.81 0.62
CA ALA A 19 9.32 -5.55 0.14
C ALA A 19 8.07 -4.65 0.14
N PHE A 20 7.82 -3.93 1.23
CA PHE A 20 6.72 -2.97 1.31
C PHE A 20 6.81 -1.89 0.24
N ILE A 21 8.01 -1.33 0.01
CA ILE A 21 8.23 -0.33 -1.04
C ILE A 21 8.05 -0.93 -2.44
N GLY A 22 8.55 -2.15 -2.67
CA GLY A 22 8.33 -2.85 -3.94
C GLY A 22 6.85 -3.02 -4.25
N ALA A 23 6.02 -3.34 -3.25
CA ALA A 23 4.58 -3.46 -3.38
C ALA A 23 3.86 -2.14 -3.70
N LEU A 24 4.49 -0.97 -3.48
CA LEU A 24 3.89 0.32 -3.81
C LEU A 24 3.84 0.58 -5.33
N VAL A 25 4.80 0.07 -6.10
CA VAL A 25 4.89 0.33 -7.55
C VAL A 25 3.64 -0.12 -8.31
N PRO A 26 3.19 -1.39 -8.21
CA PRO A 26 1.95 -1.81 -8.87
C PRO A 26 0.70 -1.11 -8.33
N LEU A 27 0.71 -0.67 -7.06
CA LEU A 27 -0.39 0.14 -6.52
C LEU A 27 -0.45 1.54 -7.15
N ALA A 28 0.69 2.16 -7.42
CA ALA A 28 0.73 3.44 -8.12
C ALA A 28 0.15 3.33 -9.55
N ALA A 29 0.44 2.24 -10.26
CA ALA A 29 -0.14 1.95 -11.57
C ALA A 29 -1.67 1.82 -11.53
N LYS A 30 -2.22 1.22 -10.45
CA LYS A 30 -3.68 1.11 -10.26
C LYS A 30 -4.36 2.46 -10.00
N ILE A 31 -3.66 3.40 -9.35
CA ILE A 31 -4.21 4.73 -9.05
C ILE A 31 -4.23 5.63 -10.29
N ILE A 32 -3.25 5.47 -11.18
CA ILE A 32 -3.12 6.26 -12.41
C ILE A 32 -3.18 5.31 -13.61
N PRO A 33 -4.39 4.92 -14.08
CA PRO A 33 -4.54 3.91 -15.13
C PRO A 33 -3.80 4.24 -16.42
N ARG A 34 -3.71 5.52 -16.78
CA ARG A 34 -2.96 6.00 -17.97
C ARG A 34 -1.45 5.71 -17.88
N ALA A 35 -0.90 5.58 -16.67
CA ALA A 35 0.49 5.23 -16.44
C ALA A 35 0.73 3.72 -16.43
N ALA A 36 -0.32 2.88 -16.43
CA ALA A 36 -0.21 1.46 -16.09
C ALA A 36 0.74 0.70 -17.01
N ARG A 37 0.65 0.90 -18.34
CA ARG A 37 1.53 0.23 -19.32
C ARG A 37 3.00 0.65 -19.15
N VAL A 38 3.22 1.95 -18.97
CA VAL A 38 4.56 2.53 -18.78
C VAL A 38 5.21 2.03 -17.49
N ILE A 39 4.44 2.00 -16.39
CA ILE A 39 4.91 1.50 -15.10
C ILE A 39 5.17 0.00 -15.17
N ALA A 40 4.28 -0.79 -15.78
CA ALA A 40 4.45 -2.24 -15.90
C ALA A 40 5.73 -2.59 -16.68
N GLY A 41 5.97 -1.93 -17.83
CA GLY A 41 7.18 -2.13 -18.62
C GLY A 41 8.47 -1.71 -17.92
N ASN A 42 8.38 -0.83 -16.91
CA ASN A 42 9.53 -0.31 -16.17
C ASN A 42 9.53 -0.70 -14.68
N ALA A 43 8.69 -1.66 -14.28
CA ALA A 43 8.48 -1.98 -12.87
C ALA A 43 9.77 -2.44 -12.16
N PRO A 44 10.62 -3.31 -12.74
CA PRO A 44 11.87 -3.72 -12.11
C PRO A 44 12.80 -2.53 -11.82
N THR A 45 12.89 -1.57 -12.74
CA THR A 45 13.70 -0.35 -12.56
C THR A 45 13.11 0.56 -11.48
N LEU A 46 11.80 0.81 -11.50
CA LEU A 46 11.12 1.58 -10.44
C LEU A 46 11.33 0.97 -9.06
N VAL A 47 11.18 -0.35 -8.92
CA VAL A 47 11.36 -1.06 -7.65
C VAL A 47 12.81 -0.93 -7.17
N ARG A 48 13.80 -1.22 -8.02
CA ARG A 48 15.22 -1.09 -7.66
C ARG A 48 15.57 0.33 -7.21
N THR A 49 15.15 1.34 -7.95
CA THR A 49 15.43 2.75 -7.61
C THR A 49 14.70 3.19 -6.34
N ALA A 50 13.43 2.80 -6.16
CA ALA A 50 12.68 3.11 -4.95
C ALA A 50 13.26 2.44 -3.69
N ARG A 51 13.77 1.21 -3.82
CA ARG A 51 14.51 0.52 -2.75
C ARG A 51 15.79 1.25 -2.38
N ARG A 52 16.62 1.64 -3.35
CA ARG A 52 17.84 2.45 -3.08
C ARG A 52 17.53 3.76 -2.37
N ILE A 53 16.49 4.49 -2.79
CA ILE A 53 16.05 5.71 -2.10
C ILE A 53 15.65 5.39 -0.66
N THR A 54 14.88 4.32 -0.45
CA THR A 54 14.42 3.93 0.88
C THR A 54 15.58 3.50 1.78
N HIS A 55 16.52 2.71 1.27
CA HIS A 55 17.75 2.34 1.96
C HIS A 55 18.49 3.59 2.45
N ASN A 56 18.73 4.56 1.56
CA ASN A 56 19.42 5.80 1.91
C ASN A 56 18.68 6.62 2.98
N LEU A 57 17.36 6.74 2.86
CA LEU A 57 16.54 7.45 3.87
C LEU A 57 16.55 6.74 5.23
N ARG A 58 16.64 5.40 5.25
CA ARG A 58 16.60 4.63 6.50
C ARG A 58 17.92 4.60 7.24
N ARG A 59 19.06 4.78 6.55
CA ARG A 59 20.38 4.81 7.19
C ARG A 59 20.56 5.96 8.17
N ASP A 60 19.82 7.06 8.00
CA ASP A 60 19.85 8.21 8.90
C ASP A 60 18.53 8.31 9.70
N PRO A 61 18.57 8.26 11.05
CA PRO A 61 17.40 8.40 11.91
C PRO A 61 16.55 9.65 11.63
N VAL A 62 17.18 10.76 11.24
CA VAL A 62 16.50 12.03 10.97
C VAL A 62 15.64 11.95 9.71
N THR A 63 16.11 11.24 8.70
CA THR A 63 15.44 11.10 7.39
C THR A 63 14.60 9.82 7.28
N ARG A 64 14.73 8.86 8.21
CA ARG A 64 13.95 7.61 8.23
C ARG A 64 12.44 7.83 8.14
N ARG A 65 11.92 8.85 8.82
CA ARG A 65 10.50 9.21 8.76
C ARG A 65 10.01 9.62 7.36
N LEU A 66 10.91 10.06 6.49
CA LEU A 66 10.57 10.49 5.12
C LEU A 66 10.23 9.32 4.20
N VAL A 67 10.57 8.08 4.58
CA VAL A 67 10.10 6.87 3.88
C VAL A 67 8.57 6.85 3.79
N GLN A 68 7.88 7.41 4.78
CA GLN A 68 6.42 7.51 4.75
C GLN A 68 5.90 8.37 3.60
N ALA A 69 6.71 9.26 3.02
CA ALA A 69 6.34 10.09 1.87
C ALA A 69 6.49 9.36 0.51
N MET A 70 7.04 8.15 0.47
CA MET A 70 7.24 7.39 -0.77
C MET A 70 5.97 7.16 -1.61
N PRO A 71 4.76 6.98 -1.05
CA PRO A 71 3.53 6.94 -1.85
C PRO A 71 3.30 8.20 -2.67
N VAL A 72 3.60 9.37 -2.11
CA VAL A 72 3.44 10.67 -2.80
C VAL A 72 4.46 10.81 -3.92
N VAL A 73 5.72 10.41 -3.65
CA VAL A 73 6.79 10.37 -4.66
C VAL A 73 6.40 9.47 -5.83
N LEU A 74 5.96 8.24 -5.56
CA LEU A 74 5.59 7.28 -6.59
C LEU A 74 4.36 7.72 -7.37
N GLN A 75 3.35 8.31 -6.72
CA GLN A 75 2.18 8.85 -7.41
C GLN A 75 2.56 10.00 -8.37
N ARG A 76 3.41 10.95 -7.93
CA ARG A 76 3.88 12.04 -8.79
C ARG A 76 4.76 11.55 -9.93
N THR A 77 5.56 10.51 -9.68
CA THR A 77 6.38 9.86 -10.71
C THR A 77 5.49 9.21 -11.75
N ALA A 78 4.52 8.40 -11.33
CA ALA A 78 3.54 7.76 -12.20
C ALA A 78 2.78 8.79 -13.07
N GLN A 79 2.32 9.89 -12.47
CA GLN A 79 1.66 10.97 -13.22
C GLN A 79 2.61 11.57 -14.27
N SER A 80 3.83 11.92 -13.87
CA SER A 80 4.79 12.54 -14.80
C SER A 80 5.18 11.60 -15.94
N LEU A 81 5.30 10.29 -15.69
CA LEU A 81 5.58 9.33 -16.76
C LEU A 81 4.38 9.16 -17.70
N ALA A 82 3.15 9.22 -17.19
CA ALA A 82 1.97 9.25 -18.04
C ALA A 82 1.92 10.50 -18.91
N ASP A 83 2.21 11.67 -18.34
CA ASP A 83 2.23 12.94 -19.09
C ASP A 83 3.32 12.93 -20.18
N GLN A 84 4.50 12.38 -19.87
CA GLN A 84 5.58 12.21 -20.86
C GLN A 84 5.17 11.28 -22.01
N ALA A 85 4.58 10.13 -21.70
CA ALA A 85 4.12 9.18 -22.71
C ALA A 85 2.99 9.77 -23.57
N ALA A 86 2.04 10.51 -22.96
CA ALA A 86 0.97 11.18 -23.68
C ALA A 86 1.49 12.28 -24.61
N ALA A 87 2.60 12.94 -24.26
CA ALA A 87 3.30 13.90 -25.11
C ALA A 87 4.21 13.25 -26.17
N GLY A 88 4.13 11.93 -26.37
CA GLY A 88 4.94 11.19 -27.34
C GLY A 88 6.42 11.06 -26.97
N ARG A 89 6.81 11.40 -25.73
CA ARG A 89 8.20 11.27 -25.29
C ARG A 89 8.51 9.81 -24.96
N PRO A 90 9.66 9.28 -25.38
CA PRO A 90 10.06 7.92 -25.04
C PRO A 90 10.28 7.80 -23.52
N VAL A 91 9.70 6.76 -22.93
CA VAL A 91 9.89 6.44 -21.50
C VAL A 91 10.72 5.17 -21.37
N ASN A 92 12.02 5.37 -21.13
CA ASN A 92 13.02 4.31 -20.93
C ASN A 92 13.47 4.23 -19.45
N PRO A 93 14.24 3.19 -19.05
CA PRO A 93 14.69 3.01 -17.67
C PRO A 93 15.44 4.21 -17.07
N GLU A 94 16.22 4.92 -17.88
CA GLU A 94 16.99 6.10 -17.48
C GLU A 94 16.05 7.26 -17.15
N THR A 95 15.06 7.50 -18.02
CA THR A 95 14.04 8.54 -17.84
C THR A 95 13.19 8.27 -16.61
N VAL A 96 12.86 7.00 -16.36
CA VAL A 96 12.13 6.56 -15.16
C VAL A 96 12.92 6.85 -13.89
N THR A 97 14.21 6.48 -13.87
CA THR A 97 15.10 6.73 -12.73
C THR A 97 15.26 8.23 -12.47
N ARG A 98 15.50 9.01 -13.53
CA ARG A 98 15.61 10.47 -13.46
C ARG A 98 14.33 11.12 -12.94
N THR A 99 13.17 10.70 -13.45
CA THR A 99 11.86 11.23 -13.04
C THR A 99 11.61 10.93 -11.57
N LEU A 100 11.86 9.68 -11.13
CA LEU A 100 11.70 9.29 -9.74
C LEU A 100 12.61 10.12 -8.81
N ASN A 101 13.90 10.25 -9.13
CA ASN A 101 14.84 11.05 -8.34
C ASN A 101 14.44 12.53 -8.28
N THR A 102 13.97 13.09 -9.40
CA THR A 102 13.46 14.46 -9.45
C THR A 102 12.26 14.65 -8.53
N MET A 103 11.31 13.71 -8.55
CA MET A 103 10.14 13.77 -7.67
C MET A 103 10.50 13.56 -6.21
N THR A 104 11.45 12.68 -5.91
CA THR A 104 12.00 12.50 -4.56
C THR A 104 12.56 13.83 -4.03
N GLY A 105 13.45 14.48 -4.78
CA GLY A 105 14.03 15.77 -4.38
C GLY A 105 12.95 16.84 -4.16
N ARG A 106 11.95 16.92 -5.04
CA ARG A 106 10.85 17.90 -4.92
C ARG A 106 9.94 17.64 -3.71
N VAL A 107 9.62 16.37 -3.44
CA VAL A 107 8.67 16.00 -2.38
C VAL A 107 9.34 16.02 -1.01
N LEU A 108 10.58 15.56 -0.91
CA LEU A 108 11.25 15.39 0.38
C LEU A 108 11.90 16.68 0.91
N ARG A 109 12.05 17.71 0.07
CA ARG A 109 12.67 18.98 0.48
C ARG A 109 11.83 19.70 1.54
N GLY A 110 12.47 20.11 2.63
CA GLY A 110 11.94 21.06 3.61
C GLY A 110 10.49 20.81 4.06
N ARG A 111 9.64 21.85 3.97
CA ARG A 111 8.24 21.81 4.41
C ARG A 111 7.39 20.85 3.60
N GLN A 112 7.75 20.58 2.34
CA GLN A 112 7.05 19.65 1.46
C GLN A 112 7.15 18.22 2.00
N GLY A 113 8.32 17.82 2.49
CA GLY A 113 8.53 16.49 3.09
C GLY A 113 7.64 16.27 4.29
N ALA A 114 7.62 17.23 5.23
CA ALA A 114 6.75 17.18 6.40
C ALA A 114 5.26 17.13 6.03
N ARG A 115 4.84 17.89 5.00
CA ARG A 115 3.46 17.86 4.49
C ARG A 115 3.10 16.49 3.90
N ALA A 116 4.00 15.90 3.12
CA ALA A 116 3.78 14.57 2.52
C ALA A 116 3.63 13.49 3.60
N VAL A 117 4.51 13.48 4.60
CA VAL A 117 4.42 12.56 5.75
C VAL A 117 3.08 12.74 6.49
N ARG A 118 2.68 13.98 6.78
CA ARG A 118 1.38 14.26 7.44
C ARG A 118 0.19 13.77 6.61
N ALA A 119 0.20 14.02 5.31
CA ALA A 119 -0.87 13.58 4.41
C ALA A 119 -1.00 12.05 4.43
N VAL A 120 0.12 11.33 4.34
CA VAL A 120 0.14 9.87 4.41
C VAL A 120 -0.38 9.37 5.76
N GLY A 121 -0.01 10.02 6.87
CA GLY A 121 -0.53 9.69 8.19
C GLY A 121 -2.06 9.82 8.32
N ILE A 122 -2.68 10.78 7.63
CA ILE A 122 -4.15 10.90 7.57
C ILE A 122 -4.77 9.69 6.87
N PHE A 123 -4.22 9.30 5.71
CA PHE A 123 -4.72 8.15 4.94
C PHE A 123 -4.52 6.81 5.67
N ASP A 124 -3.38 6.62 6.34
CA ASP A 124 -3.11 5.43 7.14
C ASP A 124 -4.09 5.33 8.31
N ARG A 125 -4.33 6.41 9.06
CA ARG A 125 -5.36 6.41 10.12
C ARG A 125 -6.75 6.06 9.60
N ARG A 126 -7.12 6.54 8.42
CA ARG A 126 -8.40 6.19 7.78
C ARG A 126 -8.47 4.69 7.43
N TRP A 127 -7.38 4.14 6.89
CA TRP A 127 -7.27 2.71 6.61
C TRP A 127 -7.41 1.88 7.90
N GLN A 128 -6.69 2.24 8.97
CA GLN A 128 -6.76 1.55 10.27
C GLN A 128 -8.16 1.60 10.89
N ARG A 129 -8.87 2.72 10.76
CA ARG A 129 -10.29 2.79 11.19
C ARG A 129 -11.14 1.79 10.42
N ARG A 130 -10.99 1.71 9.09
CA ARG A 130 -11.75 0.78 8.26
C ARG A 130 -11.41 -0.68 8.54
N ALA A 131 -10.13 -1.03 8.69
CA ALA A 131 -9.70 -2.39 9.00
C ALA A 131 -10.35 -2.89 10.30
N ARG A 132 -10.34 -2.06 11.36
CA ARG A 132 -10.99 -2.39 12.64
C ARG A 132 -12.50 -2.64 12.53
N TRP A 133 -13.21 -1.99 11.61
CA TRP A 133 -14.64 -2.26 11.40
C TRP A 133 -14.88 -3.60 10.71
N VAL A 134 -13.99 -4.01 9.81
CA VAL A 134 -14.06 -5.31 9.14
C VAL A 134 -13.82 -6.44 10.15
N ASP A 135 -12.79 -6.30 10.99
CA ASP A 135 -12.48 -7.30 12.04
C ASP A 135 -13.65 -7.46 13.03
N ARG A 136 -14.30 -6.35 13.41
CA ARG A 136 -15.46 -6.38 14.31
C ARG A 136 -16.69 -7.06 13.71
N ARG A 137 -16.91 -6.96 12.38
CA ARG A 137 -18.02 -7.64 11.70
C ARG A 137 -17.72 -9.10 11.37
N GLY A 138 -16.45 -9.44 11.13
CA GLY A 138 -16.00 -10.82 10.90
C GLY A 138 -15.99 -11.68 12.17
N ASN A 139 -15.91 -11.05 13.35
CA ASN A 139 -15.84 -11.73 14.65
C ASN A 139 -17.16 -11.74 15.43
N HIS A 140 -18.31 -11.59 14.76
CA HIS A 140 -19.57 -12.04 15.34
C HIS A 140 -19.71 -13.53 15.04
N PRO A 141 -19.47 -14.43 16.02
CA PRO A 141 -20.00 -15.78 15.88
C PRO A 141 -21.47 -15.59 15.59
N ARG A 142 -21.92 -16.07 14.42
CA ARG A 142 -23.35 -16.22 14.15
C ARG A 142 -23.87 -17.00 15.34
N ARG A 143 -24.54 -16.32 16.27
CA ARG A 143 -25.38 -16.97 17.26
C ARG A 143 -26.41 -17.66 16.41
N VAL A 144 -26.17 -18.95 16.15
CA VAL A 144 -27.17 -19.86 15.62
C VAL A 144 -28.30 -19.73 16.63
N SER A 145 -29.32 -18.96 16.27
CA SER A 145 -30.53 -18.86 17.06
C SER A 145 -31.00 -20.29 17.24
N PRO A 146 -31.08 -20.83 18.46
CA PRO A 146 -31.66 -22.13 18.67
C PRO A 146 -33.16 -21.95 18.40
N TYR A 147 -33.57 -22.07 17.14
CA TYR A 147 -34.93 -22.42 16.83
C TYR A 147 -35.14 -23.81 17.40
N VAL A 148 -35.59 -23.83 18.66
CA VAL A 148 -36.26 -24.95 19.30
C VAL A 148 -37.39 -25.34 18.35
N ARG A 149 -37.15 -26.37 17.55
CA ARG A 149 -38.18 -27.02 16.76
C ARG A 149 -39.06 -27.77 17.76
N ARG A 150 -40.11 -27.11 18.23
CA ARG A 150 -41.19 -27.74 18.99
C ARG A 150 -41.85 -28.74 18.06
N SER A 151 -41.52 -30.02 18.22
CA SER A 151 -42.22 -31.11 17.55
C SER A 151 -43.70 -31.05 17.92
N ALA A 152 -44.56 -30.98 16.91
CA ALA A 152 -46.02 -31.06 17.08
C ALA A 152 -46.52 -32.51 17.12
N ASP A 153 -45.64 -33.51 17.01
CA ASP A 153 -46.01 -34.92 17.07
C ASP A 153 -45.21 -35.66 18.15
N GLY A 154 -45.90 -35.98 19.25
CA GLY A 154 -45.39 -36.80 20.33
C GLY A 154 -45.27 -38.26 19.92
N ARG A 155 -44.12 -38.65 19.35
CA ARG A 155 -43.73 -40.06 19.25
C ARG A 155 -42.25 -40.23 19.60
N LEU A 156 -42.02 -40.93 20.72
CA LEU A 156 -40.71 -41.44 21.12
C LEU A 156 -40.36 -42.64 20.23
N GLY A 157 -39.44 -42.44 19.29
CA GLY A 157 -38.86 -43.53 18.50
C GLY A 157 -37.79 -44.26 19.31
N HIS A 158 -38.09 -45.49 19.73
CA HIS A 158 -37.12 -46.45 20.25
C HIS A 158 -36.08 -46.78 19.17
N VAL A 159 -34.80 -46.55 19.48
CA VAL A 159 -33.67 -47.04 18.66
C VAL A 159 -33.25 -48.40 19.23
N SER A 160 -33.59 -49.46 18.50
CA SER A 160 -33.11 -50.82 18.80
C SER A 160 -31.69 -50.98 18.26
N ARG A 161 -30.76 -51.33 19.15
CA ARG A 161 -29.38 -51.72 18.83
C ARG A 161 -29.36 -53.12 18.22
N ARG A 162 -28.46 -53.34 17.26
CA ARG A 162 -27.80 -54.62 17.03
C ARG A 162 -26.35 -54.49 17.48
#